data_AF-A0A3G8JMY1-F1
#
_entry.id   AF-A0A3G8JMY1-F1
#
_cell.length_a   1.000
_cell.length_b   1.000
_cell.length_c   1.000
_cell.angle_alpha   90.00
_cell.angle_beta   90.00
_cell.angle_gamma   90.00
#
_symmetry.space_group_name_H-M   'P 1'
#
loop_
_entity.id
_entity.type
_entity.pdbx_description
1 polymer ?
#
loop_
_entity_poly.entity_id
_entity_poly.type
_entity_poly.pdbx_seq_one_letter_code
_entity_poly.pdbx_strand_id
1 'polypeptide(L)' 'MTSSTAPRVVLSTREAAYLLKFAHRWAKFGGPPDDEIFVEFGMSRARYQQILRALADHARSDLA' A
#
# COMPACT_ATOMS: atom_id res chain seq x y z
N MET A 1 5.52 1.28 29.03
CA MET A 1 5.26 0.27 27.97
C MET A 1 4.86 1.05 26.72
N THR A 2 5.76 1.20 25.76
CA THR A 2 5.56 2.10 24.61
C THR A 2 4.56 1.48 23.64
N SER A 3 3.34 2.03 23.60
CA SER A 3 2.36 1.76 22.56
C SER A 3 2.97 2.06 21.19
N SER A 4 3.26 1.03 20.41
CA SER A 4 3.54 1.19 18.98
C SER A 4 2.20 1.37 18.25
N THR A 5 1.64 2.59 18.32
CA THR A 5 0.50 2.99 17.50
C THR A 5 1.01 3.29 16.09
N ALA A 6 1.39 2.24 15.37
CA ALA A 6 1.53 2.33 13.93
C ALA A 6 0.12 2.51 13.33
N PRO A 7 -0.10 3.41 12.36
CA PRO A 7 -1.38 3.52 11.69
C PRO A 7 -1.70 2.18 11.03
N ARG A 8 -2.63 1.42 11.62
CA ARG A 8 -3.11 0.17 11.03
C ARG A 8 -3.88 0.53 9.76
N VAL A 9 -3.22 0.35 8.64
CA VAL A 9 -3.90 0.17 7.37
C VAL A 9 -4.78 -1.08 7.53
N VAL A 10 -6.09 -0.86 7.71
CA VAL A 10 -7.07 -1.94 7.84
C VAL A 10 -7.41 -2.41 6.42
N LEU A 11 -6.50 -3.19 5.82
CA LEU A 11 -6.74 -3.90 4.56
C LEU A 11 -6.74 -5.39 4.83
N SER A 12 -7.64 -6.13 4.17
CA SER A 12 -7.54 -7.58 4.14
C SER A 12 -6.27 -8.02 3.42
N THR A 13 -5.77 -9.22 3.72
CA THR A 13 -4.60 -9.80 3.04
C THR A 13 -4.77 -9.83 1.51
N ARG A 14 -6.01 -10.04 1.05
CA ARG A 14 -6.32 -10.04 -0.39
C ARG A 14 -6.21 -8.64 -0.99
N GLU A 15 -6.71 -7.61 -0.32
CA GLU A 15 -6.59 -6.22 -0.78
C GLU A 15 -5.12 -5.78 -0.78
N ALA A 16 -4.36 -6.11 0.26
CA ALA A 16 -2.92 -5.84 0.31
C ALA A 16 -2.17 -6.52 -0.85
N ALA A 17 -2.47 -7.79 -1.13
CA ALA A 17 -1.90 -8.51 -2.26
C ALA A 17 -2.31 -7.90 -3.62
N TYR A 18 -3.56 -7.43 -3.74
CA TYR A 18 -4.04 -6.77 -4.96
C TYR A 18 -3.30 -5.46 -5.22
N LEU A 19 -3.14 -4.66 -4.18
CA LEU A 19 -2.47 -3.37 -4.21
C LEU A 19 -0.97 -3.50 -4.56
N LEU A 20 -0.29 -4.53 -4.01
CA LEU A 20 1.09 -4.87 -4.36
C LEU A 20 1.23 -5.36 -5.82
N LYS A 21 0.31 -6.22 -6.29
CA LYS A 21 0.31 -6.67 -7.68
C LYS A 21 0.10 -5.52 -8.66
N PHE A 22 -0.78 -4.60 -8.34
CA PHE A 22 -1.02 -3.39 -9.13
C PHE A 22 0.22 -2.49 -9.15
N ALA A 23 0.83 -2.24 -7.99
CA ALA A 23 2.08 -1.48 -7.89
C ALA A 23 3.20 -2.11 -8.75
N HIS A 24 3.34 -3.43 -8.69
CA HIS A 24 4.35 -4.17 -9.43
C HIS A 24 4.14 -4.09 -10.95
N ARG A 25 2.89 -4.18 -11.43
CA ARG A 25 2.55 -4.00 -12.85
C ARG A 25 3.00 -2.64 -13.38
N TRP A 26 2.85 -1.61 -12.56
CA TRP A 26 3.16 -0.22 -12.90
C TRP A 26 4.61 0.20 -12.61
N ALA A 27 5.39 -0.63 -11.92
CA ALA A 27 6.76 -0.32 -11.53
C ALA A 27 7.65 0.04 -12.73
N LYS A 28 7.48 -0.65 -13.87
CA LYS A 28 8.23 -0.38 -15.11
C LYS A 28 7.95 0.99 -15.75
N PHE A 29 6.85 1.64 -15.36
CA PHE A 29 6.44 2.96 -15.85
C PHE A 29 6.66 4.07 -14.81
N GLY A 30 7.26 3.76 -13.66
CA GLY A 30 7.43 4.72 -12.55
C GLY A 30 6.21 4.85 -11.63
N GLY A 31 5.20 3.99 -11.80
CA GLY A 31 3.99 3.95 -10.99
C GLY A 31 2.71 4.30 -11.76
N PRO A 32 1.54 3.97 -11.17
CA PRO A 32 0.25 4.21 -11.81
C PRO A 32 -0.14 5.70 -11.80
N PRO A 33 -0.84 6.19 -12.83
CA PRO A 33 -1.41 7.53 -12.85
C PRO A 33 -2.56 7.66 -11.83
N ASP A 34 -2.82 8.89 -11.38
CA ASP A 34 -3.77 9.20 -10.32
C ASP A 34 -5.20 8.72 -10.65
N ASP A 35 -5.65 8.90 -11.90
CA ASP A 35 -6.99 8.47 -12.34
C ASP A 35 -7.16 6.95 -12.28
N GLU A 36 -6.11 6.19 -12.58
CA GLU A 36 -6.18 4.73 -12.57
C GLU A 36 -6.16 4.18 -11.16
N ILE A 37 -5.41 4.82 -10.23
CA ILE A 37 -5.51 4.52 -8.79
C ILE A 37 -6.94 4.76 -8.31
N PHE A 38 -7.56 5.86 -8.75
CA PHE A 38 -8.92 6.20 -8.36
C PHE A 38 -9.95 5.21 -8.94
N VAL A 39 -9.82 4.80 -10.21
CA VAL A 39 -10.70 3.82 -10.85
C VAL A 39 -10.58 2.45 -10.18
N GLU A 40 -9.37 1.99 -9.86
CA GLU A 40 -9.14 0.64 -9.33
C GLU A 40 -9.41 0.52 -7.83
N PHE A 41 -9.14 1.58 -7.05
CA PHE A 41 -9.17 1.52 -5.59
C PHE A 41 -10.07 2.57 -4.93
N GLY A 42 -10.66 3.49 -5.70
CA GLY A 42 -11.52 4.55 -5.17
C GLY A 42 -10.78 5.53 -4.23
N MET A 43 -9.46 5.66 -4.36
CA MET A 43 -8.66 6.49 -3.46
C MET A 43 -7.66 7.38 -4.19
N SER A 44 -7.18 8.41 -3.48
CA SER A 44 -6.15 9.30 -3.99
C SER A 44 -4.78 8.62 -4.02
N ARG A 45 -3.89 9.11 -4.90
CA ARG A 45 -2.49 8.69 -4.96
C ARG A 45 -1.76 8.83 -3.62
N ALA A 46 -2.04 9.89 -2.87
CA ALA A 46 -1.43 10.10 -1.56
C ALA A 46 -1.77 8.96 -0.58
N ARG A 47 -3.05 8.56 -0.52
CA ARG A 47 -3.51 7.43 0.30
C ARG A 47 -2.92 6.10 -0.18
N TYR A 48 -2.89 5.89 -1.49
CA TYR A 48 -2.27 4.71 -2.10
C TYR A 48 -0.78 4.57 -1.71
N GLN A 49 0.01 5.64 -1.83
CA GLN A 49 1.41 5.62 -1.44
C GLN A 49 1.61 5.45 0.07
N GLN A 50 0.74 6.03 0.90
CA GLN A 50 0.78 5.84 2.34
C GLN A 50 0.56 4.37 2.71
N ILE A 51 -0.39 3.71 2.06
CA ILE A 51 -0.68 2.29 2.24
C ILE A 51 0.51 1.41 1.82
N LEU A 52 1.11 1.68 0.66
CA LEU A 52 2.29 0.93 0.20
C LEU A 52 3.46 1.01 1.19
N ARG A 53 3.73 2.20 1.74
CA ARG A 53 4.77 2.37 2.76
C ARG A 53 4.47 1.56 4.01
N ALA A 54 3.24 1.63 4.52
CA ALA A 54 2.83 0.86 5.69
C ALA A 54 2.94 -0.65 5.48
N LEU A 55 2.58 -1.16 4.28
CA LEU A 55 2.75 -2.58 3.94
C LEU A 55 4.23 -2.98 3.91
N ALA A 56 5.10 -2.14 3.35
CA ALA A 56 6.54 -2.40 3.32
C ALA A 56 7.17 -2.38 4.72
N ASP A 57 6.78 -1.44 5.57
CA ASP A 57 7.26 -1.35 6.95
C ASP A 57 6.78 -2.52 7.81
N HIS A 58 5.54 -2.99 7.59
CA HIS A 58 5.03 -4.17 8.26
C HIS A 58 5.79 -5.44 7.85
N ALA A 59 6.02 -5.64 6.54
CA ALA A 59 6.82 -6.76 6.04
C ALA A 59 8.27 -6.74 6.56
N ARG A 60 8.86 -5.55 6.69
CA ARG A 60 10.20 -5.39 7.29
C ARG A 60 10.22 -5.77 8.78
N SER A 61 9.16 -5.42 9.51
CA SER A 61 9.05 -5.68 10.94
C SER A 61 8.82 -7.17 11.25
N ASP A 62 8.25 -7.94 10.33
CA ASP A 62 8.02 -9.40 10.48
C ASP A 62 9.31 -10.22 10.33
N LEU A 63 10.35 -9.63 9.73
CA LEU A 63 11.66 -10.26 9.47
C LEU A 63 12.71 -9.96 10.56
N ALA A 64 12.38 -9.16 11.57
CA ALA A 64 13.29 -8.68 12.63
C ALA A 64 12.96 -9.33 13.99
#